data_AF-A0A6V7KVF3-F1
#
_entry.id   AF-A0A6V7KVF3-F1
#
_cell.length_a   1.000
_cell.length_b   1.000
_cell.length_c   1.000
_cell.angle_alpha   90.00
_cell.angle_beta   90.00
_cell.angle_gamma   90.00
#
_symmetry.space_group_name_H-M   'P 1'
#
loop_
_entity.id
_entity.type
_entity.pdbx_description
1 polymer ?
#
loop_
_entity_poly.entity_id
_entity_poly.type
_entity_poly.pdbx_seq_one_letter_code
_entity_poly.pdbx_strand_id
1 'polypeptide(L)' 'NSPGVELKLANKIFLAEDVVVKPEYQQLAEDIFASSVEKVDFSKTNEAVKTINDWCEQQTNSKIKNVVSA' A
#
# COMPACT_ATOMS: atom_id res chain seq x y z
N ASN A 1 12.30 19.57 14.60
CA ASN A 1 12.35 19.66 13.12
C ASN A 1 13.70 20.20 12.70
N SER A 2 14.61 19.33 12.24
CA SER A 2 15.91 19.75 11.70
C SER A 2 15.74 20.12 10.23
N PRO A 3 16.14 21.33 9.78
CA PRO A 3 16.02 21.71 8.38
C PRO A 3 16.85 20.76 7.49
N GLY A 4 16.20 20.15 6.50
CA GLY A 4 16.82 19.21 5.55
C GLY A 4 16.56 17.72 5.77
N VAL A 5 15.81 17.33 6.82
CA VAL A 5 15.42 15.93 7.06
C VAL A 5 13.91 15.78 6.86
N GLU A 6 13.51 14.88 5.95
CA GLU A 6 12.12 14.51 5.69
C GLU A 6 11.87 13.08 6.17
N LEU A 7 10.85 12.89 7.01
CA LEU A 7 10.34 11.58 7.41
C LEU A 7 8.89 11.46 6.92
N LYS A 8 8.65 10.52 6.00
CA LYS A 8 7.31 10.17 5.51
C LYS A 8 6.87 8.85 6.13
N LEU A 9 5.63 8.79 6.57
CA LEU A 9 4.96 7.58 7.03
C LEU A 9 3.67 7.42 6.23
N ALA A 10 3.50 6.27 5.58
CA ALA A 10 2.30 5.92 4.84
C ALA A 10 2.05 4.42 5.00
N ASN A 11 0.80 4.04 5.24
CA ASN A 11 0.37 2.65 5.33
C ASN A 11 -0.69 2.37 4.26
N LYS A 12 -0.72 1.15 3.75
CA LYS A 12 -1.71 0.69 2.78
C LYS A 12 -1.89 -0.81 2.88
N ILE A 13 -3.13 -1.26 2.70
CA ILE A 13 -3.49 -2.67 2.66
C ILE A 13 -3.95 -2.99 1.24
N PHE A 14 -3.30 -3.98 0.62
CA PHE A 14 -3.70 -4.53 -0.67
C PHE A 14 -4.44 -5.85 -0.43
N LEU A 15 -5.70 -5.92 -0.88
CA LEU A 15 -6.57 -7.08 -0.73
C LEU A 15 -6.80 -7.75 -2.07
N ALA A 16 -6.97 -9.07 -2.07
CA ALA A 16 -7.40 -9.76 -3.28
C ALA A 16 -8.82 -9.30 -3.67
N GLU A 17 -9.11 -9.24 -4.97
CA GLU A 17 -10.41 -8.76 -5.46
C GLU A 17 -11.59 -9.56 -4.91
N ASP A 18 -11.41 -10.88 -4.76
CA ASP A 18 -12.40 -11.84 -4.29
C ASP A 18 -12.57 -11.85 -2.76
N VAL A 19 -11.68 -11.17 -2.03
CA VAL A 19 -11.81 -11.04 -0.57
C VAL A 19 -12.83 -9.97 -0.23
N VAL A 20 -13.85 -10.39 0.52
CA VAL A 20 -14.83 -9.49 1.14
C VAL A 20 -14.44 -9.29 2.59
N VAL A 21 -13.96 -8.09 2.89
CA VAL A 21 -13.65 -7.68 4.26
C VAL A 21 -14.92 -7.17 4.91
N LYS A 22 -15.11 -7.53 6.19
CA LYS A 22 -16.22 -7.01 6.98
C LYS A 22 -16.07 -5.48 7.08
N PRO A 23 -17.15 -4.70 6.87
CA PRO A 23 -17.08 -3.24 6.92
C PRO A 23 -16.42 -2.71 8.21
N GLU A 24 -16.65 -3.37 9.34
CA GLU A 24 -16.06 -2.98 10.63
C GLU A 24 -14.53 -3.14 10.65
N TYR A 25 -13.99 -4.15 9.96
CA TYR A 25 -12.55 -4.35 9.85
C TYR A 25 -11.91 -3.35 8.88
N GLN A 26 -12.61 -3.00 7.80
CA GLN A 26 -12.15 -1.95 6.89
C GLN A 26 -12.10 -0.59 7.60
N GLN A 27 -13.16 -0.23 8.31
CA GLN A 27 -13.23 1.00 9.10
C GLN A 27 -12.10 1.03 10.15
N LEU A 28 -11.89 -0.07 10.87
CA LEU A 28 -10.83 -0.18 11.86
C LEU A 28 -9.43 -0.04 11.24
N ALA A 29 -9.20 -0.63 10.06
CA ALA A 29 -7.93 -0.56 9.37
C ALA A 29 -7.62 0.86 8.86
N GLU A 30 -8.64 1.54 8.34
CA GLU A 30 -8.56 2.95 7.95
C GLU A 30 -8.30 3.84 9.17
N ASP A 31 -9.03 3.63 10.27
CA ASP A 31 -8.95 4.45 11.49
C ASP A 31 -7.63 4.25 12.26
N ILE A 32 -7.15 3.01 12.41
CA ILE A 32 -5.95 2.70 13.20
C ILE A 32 -4.67 2.96 12.40
N PHE A 33 -4.62 2.51 11.15
CA PHE A 33 -3.39 2.56 10.36
C PHE A 33 -3.33 3.77 9.45
N ALA A 34 -4.38 4.60 9.37
CA ALA A 34 -4.54 5.62 8.34
C ALA A 34 -4.32 5.03 6.94
N SER A 35 -4.68 3.75 6.78
CA SER A 35 -4.35 2.94 5.63
C SER A 35 -5.50 2.97 4.64
N SER A 36 -5.26 3.48 3.43
CA SER A 36 -6.18 3.22 2.32
C SER A 36 -6.21 1.73 2.02
N VAL A 37 -7.39 1.16 1.80
CA VAL A 37 -7.53 -0.21 1.30
C VAL A 37 -7.66 -0.18 -0.22
N GLU A 38 -6.86 -0.98 -0.92
CA GLU A 38 -6.96 -1.16 -2.37
C GLU A 38 -7.15 -2.63 -2.73
N LYS A 39 -8.10 -2.91 -3.63
CA LYS A 39 -8.27 -4.25 -4.20
C LYS A 39 -7.31 -4.42 -5.38
N VAL A 40 -6.61 -5.55 -5.40
CA VAL A 40 -5.64 -5.93 -6.42
C VAL A 40 -5.93 -7.34 -6.90
N ASP A 41 -5.92 -7.54 -8.20
CA ASP A 41 -6.02 -8.85 -8.82
C ASP A 41 -4.67 -9.57 -8.75
N PHE A 42 -4.46 -10.37 -7.70
CA PHE A 42 -3.23 -11.14 -7.52
C PHE A 42 -3.06 -12.30 -8.52
N SER A 43 -4.10 -12.65 -9.30
CA SER A 43 -3.96 -13.62 -10.40
C SER A 43 -3.12 -13.04 -11.57
N LYS A 44 -3.09 -11.71 -11.69
CA LYS A 44 -2.22 -10.97 -12.62
C LYS A 44 -0.95 -10.54 -11.92
N THR A 45 -0.11 -11.50 -11.55
CA THR A 45 1.08 -11.31 -10.70
C THR A 45 1.95 -10.10 -11.11
N ASN A 46 2.27 -9.96 -12.39
CA ASN A 46 3.12 -8.84 -12.85
C ASN A 46 2.45 -7.47 -12.67
N GLU A 47 1.13 -7.39 -12.88
CA GLU A 47 0.36 -6.15 -12.68
C GLU A 47 0.26 -5.84 -11.18
N ALA A 48 -0.01 -6.85 -10.35
CA ALA A 48 -0.08 -6.70 -8.90
C ALA A 48 1.26 -6.21 -8.31
N VAL A 49 2.37 -6.83 -8.71
CA VAL A 49 3.72 -6.42 -8.31
C VAL A 49 4.00 -4.98 -8.72
N LYS A 50 3.65 -4.60 -9.95
CA LYS A 50 3.80 -3.23 -10.45
C LYS A 50 3.00 -2.24 -9.61
N THR A 51 1.72 -2.52 -9.34
CA THR A 51 0.85 -1.66 -8.54
C THR A 51 1.41 -1.40 -7.14
N ILE A 52 1.87 -2.44 -6.45
CA ILE A 52 2.42 -2.33 -5.09
C ILE A 52 3.73 -1.53 -5.11
N ASN A 53 4.64 -1.87 -6.02
CA ASN A 53 5.94 -1.24 -6.13
C ASN A 53 5.85 0.24 -6.54
N ASP A 54 4.98 0.58 -7.50
CA ASP A 54 4.73 1.97 -7.92
C ASP A 54 4.20 2.82 -6.76
N TRP A 55 3.27 2.27 -5.96
CA TRP A 55 2.74 2.98 -4.80
C TRP A 55 3.85 3.23 -3.76
N CYS A 56 4.65 2.23 -3.43
CA CYS A 56 5.79 2.39 -2.52
C CYS A 56 6.81 3.40 -3.07
N GLU A 57 7.06 3.38 -4.39
CA GLU A 57 7.96 4.33 -5.05
C GLU A 57 7.46 5.77 -4.87
N GLN A 58 6.17 6.00 -5.13
CA GLN A 58 5.53 7.31 -4.99
C GLN A 58 5.59 7.82 -3.54
N GLN A 59 5.27 6.98 -2.55
CA GLN A 59 5.25 7.39 -1.14
C GLN A 59 6.64 7.67 -0.57
N THR A 60 7.69 7.16 -1.22
CA THR A 60 9.07 7.22 -0.72
C THR A 60 9.97 8.14 -1.54
N ASN A 61 9.40 8.98 -2.41
CA ASN A 61 10.16 9.85 -3.32
C ASN A 61 11.16 9.04 -4.16
N SER A 62 10.69 7.94 -4.73
CA SER A 62 11.48 7.01 -5.55
C SER A 62 12.64 6.31 -4.86
N LYS A 63 12.66 6.26 -3.52
CA LYS A 63 13.73 5.60 -2.76
C LYS A 63 13.52 4.10 -2.60
N ILE A 64 12.26 3.63 -2.59
CA ILE A 64 11.91 2.21 -2.45
C ILE A 64 11.14 1.78 -3.70
N LYS A 65 11.72 0.90 -4.52
CA LYS A 65 11.17 0.55 -5.84
C LYS A 65 10.72 -0.89 -6.01
N ASN A 66 11.29 -1.83 -5.25
CA ASN A 66 11.05 -3.26 -5.41
C ASN A 66 10.82 -3.87 -4.03
N VAL A 67 9.64 -3.62 -3.46
CA VAL A 67 9.24 -4.15 -2.16
C VAL A 67 8.82 -5.61 -2.28
N VAL A 68 8.16 -5.95 -3.38
CA VAL A 68 7.70 -7.31 -3.69
C VAL A 68 8.17 -7.75 -5.07
N SER A 69 8.26 -9.06 -5.27
CA SER A 69 8.57 -9.74 -6.54
C SER A 69 7.45 -10.68 -6.96
N ALA A 70 7.43 -11.06 -8.24
CA ALA A 70 6.50 -12.05 -8.79
C ALA A 70 6.81 -13.47 -8.29
#